data_AF-A0A6V7LDQ6-F1
#
_entry.id   AF-A0A6V7LDQ6-F1
#
_cell.length_a   1.000
_cell.length_b   1.000
_cell.length_c   1.000
_cell.angle_alpha   90.00
_cell.angle_beta   90.00
_cell.angle_gamma   90.00
#
_symmetry.space_group_name_H-M   'P 1'
#
loop_
_entity.id
_entity.type
_entity.pdbx_description
1 polymer ?
#
loop_
_entity_poly.entity_id
_entity_poly.type
_entity_poly.pdbx_seq_one_letter_code
_entity_poly.pdbx_strand_id
1 'polypeptide(L)'
;YISHTPLRDAVEQRPPPPLGNRVVSHESIWLEQLLLPAVRRNPDPTVVLCELNSSSIYRREPFSLMPQGLPSRKCTHVVYSTAII
;
A
#
# COMPACT_ATOMS: atom_id res chain seq x y z
N TYR A 1 5.80 36.66 24.33
CA TYR A 1 6.82 36.90 23.29
C TYR A 1 6.35 36.27 22.01
N ILE A 2 5.79 37.06 21.09
CA ILE A 2 5.32 36.58 19.79
C ILE A 2 6.48 36.79 18.81
N SER A 3 7.12 35.70 18.38
CA SER A 3 8.22 35.77 17.42
C SER A 3 7.66 35.95 16.01
N HIS A 4 7.93 37.10 15.39
CA HIS A 4 7.67 37.35 13.98
C HIS A 4 8.81 36.77 13.14
N THR A 5 8.88 35.45 13.06
CA THR A 5 9.74 34.80 12.06
C THR A 5 8.98 34.77 10.72
N PRO A 6 9.60 35.20 9.60
CA PRO A 6 8.97 35.11 8.30
C PRO A 6 8.70 33.63 7.96
N LEU A 7 7.59 33.36 7.25
CA LEU A 7 7.12 32.00 6.93
C LEU A 7 8.21 31.09 6.34
N ARG A 8 9.16 31.70 5.61
CA ARG A 8 10.32 31.01 5.03
C ARG A 8 11.25 30.40 6.08
N ASP A 9 11.55 31.14 7.15
CA ASP A 9 12.47 30.69 8.20
C ASP A 9 11.79 29.68 9.14
N ALA A 10 10.46 29.74 9.27
CA ALA A 10 9.68 28.75 10.01
C ALA A 10 9.66 27.36 9.33
N VAL A 11 9.82 27.30 8.01
CA VAL A 11 9.95 26.04 7.25
C VAL A 11 11.33 25.42 7.46
N GLU A 12 12.39 26.23 7.47
CA GLU A 12 13.77 25.77 7.62
C GLU A 12 14.11 25.37 9.07
N GLN A 13 13.40 25.91 10.07
CA GLN A 13 13.59 25.59 11.49
C GLN A 13 12.74 24.42 12.00
N ARG A 14 12.30 23.51 11.12
CA ARG A 14 11.58 22.32 11.60
C ARG A 14 12.53 21.49 12.49
N PRO A 15 12.22 21.31 13.79
CA PRO A 15 13.07 20.53 14.67
C PRO A 15 13.16 19.10 14.13
N PRO A 16 14.34 18.46 14.20
CA PRO A 16 14.51 17.10 13.72
C PRO A 16 13.50 16.19 14.44
N PRO A 17 12.86 15.26 13.71
CA PRO A 17 11.96 14.31 14.34
C PRO A 17 12.72 13.55 15.43
N PRO A 18 12.08 13.21 16.57
CA PRO A 18 12.75 12.49 17.63
C PRO A 18 13.20 11.12 17.09
N LEU A 19 14.51 10.99 16.83
CA LEU A 19 15.18 9.74 16.44
C LEU A 19 15.34 8.81 17.66
N GLY A 20 14.25 8.60 18.39
CA GLY A 20 14.15 7.60 19.45
C GLY A 20 13.58 6.30 18.89
N ASN A 21 14.03 5.17 19.42
CA ASN A 21 13.77 3.81 18.92
C ASN A 21 12.29 3.35 18.97
N ARG A 22 11.30 4.25 19.13
CA ARG A 22 9.93 3.82 19.45
C ARG A 22 8.76 4.72 19.05
N VAL A 23 8.93 5.70 18.16
CA VAL A 23 7.78 6.46 17.63
C VAL A 23 7.88 6.62 16.12
N VAL A 24 7.76 5.50 15.41
CA VAL A 24 7.37 5.47 13.99
C VAL A 24 5.94 4.95 13.96
N SER A 25 5.00 5.78 14.43
CA SER A 25 3.57 5.46 14.38
C SER A 25 2.86 6.59 13.67
N HIS A 26 2.26 6.26 12.52
CA HIS A 26 1.36 7.05 11.69
C HIS A 26 1.87 8.30 10.94
N GLU A 27 2.82 9.09 11.46
CA GLU A 27 3.24 10.35 10.78
C GLU A 27 4.43 10.17 9.81
N SER A 28 5.04 8.98 9.76
CA SER A 28 6.22 8.71 8.93
C SER A 28 5.94 8.53 7.44
N ILE A 29 4.66 8.45 7.06
CA ILE A 29 4.25 8.31 5.65
C ILE A 29 4.73 9.52 4.83
N TRP A 30 4.69 10.72 5.41
CA TRP A 30 5.15 11.95 4.76
C TRP A 30 6.67 12.10 4.71
N LEU A 31 7.39 11.43 5.62
CA LEU A 31 8.85 11.45 5.65
C LEU A 31 9.46 10.62 4.52
N GLU A 32 8.81 9.52 4.12
CA GLU A 32 9.24 8.71 2.96
C GLU A 32 9.33 9.52 1.67
N GLN A 33 8.44 10.51 1.49
CA GLN A 33 8.44 11.39 0.32
C GLN A 33 9.58 12.41 0.31
N LEU A 34 10.26 12.62 1.43
CA LEU A 34 11.40 13.55 1.57
C LEU A 34 12.75 12.82 1.57
N LEU A 35 12.75 11.49 1.65
CA LEU A 35 13.97 10.69 1.58
C LEU A 35 14.58 10.76 0.18
N LEU A 36 15.90 10.98 0.15
CA LEU A 36 16.72 10.92 -1.06
C LEU A 36 16.42 9.64 -1.86
N PRO A 37 16.47 9.66 -3.20
CA PRO A 37 16.17 8.49 -4.03
C PRO A 37 16.93 7.22 -3.62
N ALA A 38 18.16 7.38 -3.12
CA ALA A 38 19.02 6.29 -2.66
C ALA A 38 18.57 5.63 -1.33
N VAL A 39 17.69 6.30 -0.56
CA VAL A 39 17.14 5.80 0.72
C VAL A 39 15.66 5.41 0.58
N ARG A 40 15.04 5.67 -0.58
CA ARG A 40 13.73 5.10 -0.91
C ARG A 40 13.89 3.58 -0.83
N ARG A 41 13.16 2.94 0.08
CA ARG A 41 12.91 1.50 -0.07
C ARG A 41 12.33 1.34 -1.45
N ASN A 42 12.97 0.54 -2.29
CA ASN A 42 12.37 0.15 -3.56
C ASN A 42 11.05 -0.51 -3.15
N PRO A 43 9.88 0.06 -3.47
CA PRO A 43 8.64 -0.57 -3.08
C PRO A 43 8.64 -1.91 -3.80
N ASP A 44 8.76 -2.99 -3.04
CA ASP A 44 8.64 -4.33 -3.60
C ASP A 44 7.37 -4.36 -4.46
N PRO A 45 7.40 -5.02 -5.63
CA PRO A 45 6.26 -5.03 -6.53
C PRO A 45 5.01 -5.45 -5.75
N THR A 46 3.97 -4.61 -5.78
CA THR A 46 2.74 -4.86 -5.02
C THR A 46 2.13 -6.16 -5.51
N VAL A 47 2.08 -7.17 -4.64
CA VAL A 47 1.48 -8.47 -4.94
C VAL A 47 -0.02 -8.38 -4.69
N VAL A 48 -0.83 -8.64 -5.72
CA VAL A 48 -2.29 -8.76 -5.62
C VAL A 48 -2.68 -10.21 -5.86
N LEU A 49 -3.12 -10.87 -4.79
CA LEU A 49 -3.56 -12.26 -4.81
C LEU A 49 -5.08 -12.33 -5.01
N CYS A 50 -5.52 -13.05 -6.03
CA CYS A 50 -6.94 -13.31 -6.28
C CYS A 50 -7.25 -14.79 -6.09
N GLU A 51 -8.23 -15.09 -5.25
CA GLU A 51 -8.70 -16.46 -5.07
C GLU A 51 -9.92 -16.72 -5.98
N LEU A 52 -9.85 -17.80 -6.75
CA LEU A 52 -10.99 -18.33 -7.49
C LEU A 52 -11.48 -19.61 -6.83
N ASN A 53 -12.65 -19.55 -6.21
CA ASN A 53 -13.30 -20.72 -5.60
C ASN A 53 -14.12 -21.47 -6.65
N SER A 54 -13.91 -22.79 -6.79
CA SER A 54 -14.62 -23.59 -7.81
C SER A 54 -16.15 -23.52 -7.69
N SER A 55 -16.67 -23.32 -6.48
CA SER A 55 -18.11 -23.18 -6.21
C SER A 55 -18.73 -21.90 -6.80
N SER A 56 -17.91 -20.92 -7.22
CA SER A 56 -18.41 -19.67 -7.80
C SER A 56 -19.12 -19.85 -9.13
N ILE A 57 -18.80 -20.92 -9.86
CA ILE A 57 -19.43 -21.24 -11.15
C ILE A 57 -20.91 -21.58 -10.97
N TYR A 58 -21.29 -22.22 -9.85
CA TYR A 58 -22.65 -22.68 -9.59
C TYR A 58 -23.58 -21.62 -8.97
N ARG A 59 -23.11 -20.38 -8.81
CA ARG A 59 -23.95 -19.28 -8.30
C ARG A 59 -24.97 -18.87 -9.36
N ARG A 60 -26.11 -18.31 -8.91
CA ARG A 60 -27.11 -17.75 -9.83
C ARG A 60 -26.58 -16.49 -10.50
N GLU A 61 -26.95 -16.29 -11.76
CA GLU A 61 -26.65 -15.05 -12.48
C GLU A 61 -27.19 -13.82 -11.71
N PRO A 62 -26.45 -12.69 -11.71
CA PRO A 62 -25.21 -12.40 -12.43
C PRO A 62 -23.93 -12.77 -11.65
N PHE A 63 -24.03 -13.59 -10.60
CA PHE A 63 -22.92 -13.88 -9.69
C PHE A 63 -22.18 -15.19 -10.01
N SER A 64 -22.58 -15.89 -11.07
CA SER A 64 -21.78 -16.99 -11.62
C SER A 64 -20.46 -16.43 -12.14
N LEU A 65 -19.35 -16.96 -11.64
CA LEU A 65 -18.01 -16.53 -12.02
C LEU A 65 -17.22 -17.71 -12.57
N MET A 66 -16.94 -17.65 -13.87
CA MET A 66 -16.07 -18.56 -14.57
C MET A 66 -14.64 -17.97 -14.66
N PRO A 67 -13.58 -18.78 -14.79
CA PRO A 67 -12.21 -18.28 -14.85
C PRO A 67 -11.97 -17.22 -15.92
N GLN A 68 -12.70 -17.29 -17.05
CA GLN A 68 -12.62 -16.33 -18.15
C GLN A 68 -13.17 -14.95 -17.78
N GLY A 69 -14.00 -14.86 -16.73
CA GLY A 69 -14.53 -13.60 -16.20
C GLY A 69 -13.55 -12.87 -15.28
N LEU A 70 -12.40 -13.46 -14.93
CA LEU A 70 -11.41 -12.80 -14.09
C LEU A 70 -10.67 -11.69 -14.85
N PRO A 71 -10.50 -10.50 -14.23
CA PRO A 71 -9.79 -9.39 -14.85
C PRO A 71 -8.29 -9.68 -14.95
N SER A 72 -7.77 -9.77 -16.18
CA SER A 72 -6.39 -10.16 -16.48
C SER A 72 -5.28 -9.21 -15.99
N ARG A 73 -5.63 -7.97 -15.61
CA ARG A 73 -4.66 -6.94 -15.21
C ARG A 73 -4.80 -6.46 -13.77
N LYS A 74 -5.75 -7.00 -13.00
CA LYS A 74 -5.98 -6.59 -11.60
C LYS A 74 -5.26 -7.46 -10.58
N CYS A 75 -4.93 -8.70 -10.95
CA CYS A 75 -4.29 -9.68 -10.07
C CYS A 75 -2.88 -9.97 -10.57
N THR A 76 -1.90 -10.11 -9.67
CA THR A 76 -0.57 -10.62 -10.02
C THR A 76 -0.51 -12.14 -9.92
N HIS A 77 -1.28 -12.73 -9.00
CA HIS A 77 -1.35 -14.17 -8.79
C HIS A 77 -2.82 -14.60 -8.66
N VAL A 78 -3.14 -15.79 -9.17
CA VAL A 78 -4.45 -16.42 -9.04
C VAL A 78 -4.29 -17.78 -8.37
N VAL A 79 -5.04 -18.02 -7.30
CA VAL A 79 -5.09 -19.31 -6.61
C VAL A 79 -6.43 -19.97 -6.88
N TYR A 80 -6.40 -21.17 -7.45
CA TYR A 80 -7.59 -21.99 -7.62
C TYR A 80 -7.85 -22.77 -6.33
N SER A 81 -8.95 -22.44 -5.66
CA SER A 81 -9.33 -23.03 -4.38
C SER A 81 -10.23 -24.24 -4.57
N THR A 82 -10.32 -25.10 -3.55
CA THR A 82 -11.19 -26.30 -3.48
C THR A 82 -10.83 -27.43 -4.45
N ALA A 83 -9.54 -27.62 -4.76
CA ALA A 83 -9.07 -28.86 -5.37
C ALA A 83 -9.02 -29.98 -4.31
N ILE A 84 -9.46 -31.18 -4.68
CA ILE A 84 -9.38 -32.40 -3.85
C ILE A 84 -8.23 -33.28 -4.35
N ILE A 85 -7.69 -34.12 -3.46
CA ILE A 85 -6.60 -35.07 -3.73
C ILE A 85 -7.15 -36.36 -4.31
#